data_AF-A0AAP0B7X2-F1
#
_entry.id   AF-A0AAP0B7X2-F1
#
_cell.length_a   1.000
_cell.length_b   1.000
_cell.length_c   1.000
_cell.angle_alpha   90.00
_cell.angle_beta   90.00
_cell.angle_gamma   90.00
#
_symmetry.space_group_name_H-M   'P 1'
#
loop_
_entity.id
_entity.type
_entity.pdbx_description
1 polymer ?
#
loop_
_entity_poly.entity_id
_entity_poly.type
_entity_poly.pdbx_seq_one_letter_code
_entity_poly.pdbx_strand_id
1 'polypeptide(L)'
;MRSPADGTSSPSSEDADASILELRQKGQMEVQNLTLTTQPFRTLQLFFYALILHLKQLLLYVVCKGSWLVLFSIFLGAFRLLFLAVDGSQEHVQEFLNYFKYALWWMALGVASSIGLGSGLHTFVLYLGPHIAFFTIKAMKCGRIDFKVAPYDTIQFNKKPSWLEKDCSEFGSPMFSSSPGSLVRVSLSSILPQVQLEAVLWGIGTALGELPPYFISRAARLSGNSLDEMEDLAAVSTKKDGFLSSFVKRTKRWLLCHSQHMNFLTILALASVPNPLFDLAGIMCGQFGIPFWKFFLATLIGKAIIKTHIQTTFIISLCNNQLLEWVENELIWVFSAVPGLSSVLPTIIAKLHMVQEKYLSTPVPSLTLPEGKAQWWNLSFTTVWNAVIWLMLMNFFAKIVTDTAQGYLKQQQELQLSRKLSASAYKPNGGLKSKST
;
A
#
# COMPACT_ATOMS: atom_id res chain seq x y z
N MET A 1 -51.13 41.75 47.60
CA MET A 1 -49.78 41.90 47.03
C MET A 1 -49.12 40.53 47.03
N ARG A 2 -49.02 39.90 45.85
CA ARG A 2 -48.33 38.61 45.64
C ARG A 2 -46.88 38.92 45.30
N SER A 3 -45.95 38.41 46.10
CA SER A 3 -44.52 38.36 45.76
C SER A 3 -44.28 37.22 44.77
N PRO A 4 -43.47 37.40 43.70
CA PRO A 4 -43.12 36.31 42.81
C PRO A 4 -42.03 35.45 43.45
N ALA A 5 -42.25 34.13 43.43
CA ALA A 5 -41.25 33.14 43.79
C ALA A 5 -40.29 32.95 42.60
N ASP A 6 -39.02 33.24 42.82
CA ASP A 6 -37.94 33.00 41.86
C ASP A 6 -37.61 31.50 41.87
N GLY A 7 -38.06 30.80 40.84
CA GLY A 7 -37.86 29.36 40.66
C GLY A 7 -36.61 29.10 39.84
N THR A 8 -35.46 28.94 40.49
CA THR A 8 -34.26 28.40 39.83
C THR A 8 -34.36 26.88 39.83
N SER A 9 -34.92 26.30 38.75
CA SER A 9 -34.92 24.85 38.53
C SER A 9 -33.52 24.38 38.16
N SER A 10 -32.97 23.47 38.96
CA SER A 10 -31.80 22.66 38.60
C SER A 10 -32.11 21.83 37.35
N PRO A 11 -31.20 21.72 36.37
CA PRO A 11 -31.46 20.96 35.15
C PRO A 11 -31.65 19.48 35.49
N SER A 12 -32.69 18.86 34.91
CA SER A 12 -32.95 17.43 35.01
C SER A 12 -31.85 16.66 34.26
N SER A 13 -31.63 15.39 34.61
CA SER A 13 -30.64 14.53 33.93
C SER A 13 -30.90 14.40 32.42
N GLU A 14 -32.17 14.48 32.00
CA GLU A 14 -32.57 14.42 30.59
C GLU A 14 -32.16 15.68 29.80
N ASP A 15 -32.23 16.87 30.40
CA ASP A 15 -31.76 18.11 29.77
C ASP A 15 -30.22 18.14 29.62
N ALA A 16 -29.50 17.56 30.59
CA ALA A 16 -28.05 17.43 30.52
C ALA A 16 -27.64 16.50 29.37
N ASP A 17 -28.30 15.34 29.23
CA ASP A 17 -28.03 14.39 28.14
C ASP A 17 -28.40 14.97 26.76
N ALA A 18 -29.52 15.69 26.65
CA ALA A 18 -29.91 16.37 25.42
C ALA A 18 -28.88 17.44 24.99
N SER A 19 -28.39 18.24 25.94
CA SER A 19 -27.36 19.26 25.68
C SER A 19 -26.02 18.68 25.25
N ILE A 20 -25.65 17.50 25.78
CA ILE A 20 -24.44 16.76 25.39
C ILE A 20 -24.58 16.24 23.95
N LEU A 21 -25.78 15.76 23.59
CA LEU A 21 -26.07 15.22 22.27
C LEU A 21 -26.05 16.32 21.20
N GLU A 22 -26.61 17.50 21.48
CA GLU A 22 -26.49 18.67 20.61
C GLU A 22 -25.04 19.15 20.43
N LEU A 23 -24.26 19.19 21.52
CA LEU A 23 -22.84 19.54 21.45
C LEU A 23 -22.04 18.55 20.60
N ARG A 24 -22.35 17.25 20.69
CA ARG A 24 -21.72 16.22 19.88
C ARG A 24 -22.10 16.35 18.40
N GLN A 25 -23.36 16.62 18.09
CA GLN A 25 -23.83 16.86 16.72
C GLN A 25 -23.18 18.11 16.11
N LYS A 26 -23.14 19.22 16.84
CA LYS A 26 -22.46 20.45 16.40
C LYS A 26 -20.96 20.20 16.18
N GLY A 27 -20.32 19.44 17.07
CA GLY A 27 -18.93 19.04 16.93
C GLY A 27 -18.68 18.20 15.68
N GLN A 28 -19.55 17.23 15.37
CA GLN A 28 -19.48 16.42 14.16
C GLN A 28 -19.63 17.26 12.88
N MET A 29 -20.55 18.24 12.87
CA MET A 29 -20.70 19.15 11.72
C MET A 29 -19.45 20.01 11.51
N GLU A 30 -18.82 20.51 12.58
CA GLU A 30 -17.56 21.26 12.47
C GLU A 30 -16.41 20.40 11.93
N VAL A 31 -16.33 19.14 12.34
CA VAL A 31 -15.33 18.18 11.82
C VAL A 31 -15.56 17.89 10.34
N GLN A 32 -16.80 17.61 9.92
CA GLN A 32 -17.12 17.33 8.51
C GLN A 32 -16.88 18.55 7.61
N ASN A 33 -17.12 19.76 8.13
CA ASN A 33 -16.89 21.00 7.39
C ASN A 33 -15.41 21.42 7.37
N LEU A 34 -14.53 20.77 8.14
CA LEU A 34 -13.10 21.01 8.12
C LEU A 34 -12.45 20.18 7.01
N THR A 35 -12.31 20.78 5.82
CA THR A 35 -11.60 20.18 4.70
C THR A 35 -10.62 21.17 4.08
N LEU A 36 -9.62 20.67 3.35
CA LEU A 36 -8.66 21.52 2.65
C LEU A 36 -9.32 22.48 1.64
N THR A 37 -10.50 22.12 1.12
CA THR A 37 -11.25 22.92 0.14
C THR A 37 -12.16 23.95 0.79
N THR A 38 -12.72 23.67 1.97
CA THR A 38 -13.60 24.60 2.69
C THR A 38 -12.83 25.57 3.59
N GLN A 39 -11.85 25.09 4.35
CA GLN A 39 -11.09 25.88 5.34
C GLN A 39 -9.59 25.54 5.29
N PRO A 40 -8.84 25.97 4.25
CA PRO A 40 -7.46 25.53 4.01
C PRO A 40 -6.50 25.90 5.15
N PHE A 41 -6.53 27.16 5.60
CA PHE A 41 -5.60 27.65 6.63
C PHE A 41 -5.84 26.99 7.99
N ARG A 42 -7.11 26.84 8.40
CA ARG A 42 -7.46 26.20 9.68
C ARG A 42 -7.11 24.72 9.68
N THR A 43 -7.38 24.03 8.56
CA THR A 43 -7.03 22.60 8.40
C THR A 43 -5.52 22.40 8.48
N LEU A 44 -4.73 23.23 7.78
CA LEU A 44 -3.26 23.17 7.85
C LEU A 44 -2.72 23.46 9.25
N GLN A 45 -3.24 24.48 9.95
CA GLN A 45 -2.82 24.79 11.32
C GLN A 45 -3.08 23.61 12.26
N LEU A 46 -4.27 23.02 12.22
CA LEU A 46 -4.62 21.85 13.04
C LEU A 46 -3.75 20.64 12.70
N PHE A 47 -3.46 20.43 11.41
CA PHE A 47 -2.53 19.40 10.95
C PHE A 47 -1.12 19.59 11.53
N PHE A 48 -0.55 20.81 11.49
CA PHE A 48 0.77 21.08 12.06
C PHE A 48 0.80 20.88 13.58
N TYR A 49 -0.24 21.31 14.31
CA TYR A 49 -0.36 21.02 15.74
C TYR A 49 -0.40 19.52 16.02
N ALA A 50 -1.18 18.78 15.25
CA ALA A 50 -1.26 17.32 15.36
C ALA A 50 0.11 16.68 15.11
N LEU A 51 0.84 17.13 14.09
CA LEU A 51 2.17 16.64 13.74
C LEU A 51 3.18 16.88 14.86
N ILE A 52 3.21 18.10 15.42
CA ILE A 52 4.08 18.46 16.55
C ILE A 52 3.74 17.61 17.79
N LEU A 53 2.45 17.42 18.09
CA LEU A 53 2.02 16.61 19.22
C LEU A 53 2.46 15.14 19.07
N HIS A 54 2.24 14.56 17.88
CA HIS A 54 2.67 13.19 17.59
C HIS A 54 4.18 13.05 17.63
N LEU A 55 4.92 14.02 17.11
CA LEU A 55 6.38 14.03 17.16
C LEU A 55 6.88 14.11 18.61
N LYS A 56 6.27 14.96 19.45
CA LYS A 56 6.59 15.07 20.87
C LYS A 56 6.28 13.77 21.61
N GLN A 57 5.15 13.13 21.32
CA GLN A 57 4.74 11.88 21.95
C GLN A 57 5.63 10.71 21.52
N LEU A 58 6.05 10.67 20.26
CA LEU A 58 7.06 9.75 19.76
C LEU A 58 8.39 9.97 20.50
N LEU A 59 8.86 11.22 20.59
CA LEU A 59 10.09 11.57 21.27
C LEU A 59 10.05 11.18 22.76
N LEU A 60 8.95 11.47 23.46
CA LEU A 60 8.76 11.09 24.86
C LEU A 60 8.68 9.57 25.03
N TYR A 61 8.01 8.86 24.12
CA TYR A 61 7.94 7.41 24.15
C TYR A 61 9.32 6.76 23.93
N VAL A 62 10.09 7.28 22.97
CA VAL A 62 11.48 6.93 22.67
C VAL A 62 12.36 7.19 23.90
N VAL A 63 12.24 8.35 24.54
CA VAL A 63 13.01 8.70 25.74
C VAL A 63 12.61 7.86 26.96
N CYS A 64 11.31 7.62 27.20
CA CYS A 64 10.83 6.78 28.31
C CYS A 64 11.19 5.30 28.14
N LYS A 65 11.17 4.78 26.91
CA LYS A 65 11.74 3.45 26.58
C LYS A 65 13.23 3.50 26.29
N GLY A 66 13.89 4.60 26.67
CA GLY A 66 15.29 4.93 26.37
C GLY A 66 16.29 3.84 26.72
N SER A 67 15.97 2.91 27.63
CA SER A 67 16.81 1.74 27.90
C SER A 67 17.09 0.90 26.63
N TRP A 68 16.10 0.73 25.74
CA TRP A 68 16.31 0.01 24.46
C TRP A 68 17.15 0.84 23.48
N LEU A 69 16.92 2.16 23.43
CA LEU A 69 17.67 3.05 22.54
C LEU A 69 19.12 3.25 23.00
N VAL A 70 19.36 3.26 24.30
CA VAL A 70 20.71 3.23 24.89
C VAL A 70 21.37 1.90 24.55
N LEU A 71 20.68 0.76 24.69
CA LEU A 71 21.20 -0.55 24.29
C LEU A 71 21.52 -0.61 22.80
N PHE A 72 20.63 -0.08 21.95
CA PHE A 72 20.80 -0.01 20.50
C PHE A 72 21.94 0.94 20.12
N SER A 73 22.10 2.07 20.82
CA SER A 73 23.19 3.02 20.59
C SER A 73 24.54 2.46 21.04
N ILE A 74 24.58 1.71 22.14
CA ILE A 74 25.75 0.96 22.60
C ILE A 74 26.09 -0.12 21.58
N PHE A 75 25.10 -0.87 21.07
CA PHE A 75 25.29 -1.87 20.04
C PHE A 75 25.80 -1.26 18.73
N LEU A 76 25.24 -0.13 18.28
CA LEU A 76 25.69 0.57 17.08
C LEU A 76 27.08 1.18 17.26
N GLY A 77 27.41 1.64 18.47
CA GLY A 77 28.73 2.13 18.85
C GLY A 77 29.78 1.02 18.88
N ALA A 78 29.46 -0.13 19.48
CA ALA A 78 30.30 -1.32 19.51
C ALA A 78 30.48 -1.90 18.10
N PHE A 79 29.42 -1.92 17.30
CA PHE A 79 29.46 -2.31 15.89
C PHE A 79 30.35 -1.35 15.10
N ARG A 80 30.23 -0.02 15.28
CA ARG A 80 31.15 0.94 14.67
C ARG A 80 32.60 0.77 15.11
N LEU A 81 32.86 0.49 16.39
CA LEU A 81 34.21 0.28 16.92
C LEU A 81 34.82 -1.02 16.36
N LEU A 82 34.04 -2.09 16.27
CA LEU A 82 34.43 -3.36 15.65
C LEU A 82 34.70 -3.20 14.16
N PHE A 83 33.91 -2.37 13.46
CA PHE A 83 34.10 -2.08 12.02
C PHE A 83 35.31 -1.19 11.75
N LEU A 84 35.60 -0.21 12.61
CA LEU A 84 36.79 0.63 12.51
C LEU A 84 38.09 -0.14 12.77
N ALA A 85 38.04 -1.25 13.52
CA ALA A 85 39.19 -2.10 13.80
C ALA A 85 39.56 -3.04 12.64
N VAL A 86 38.74 -3.14 11.58
CA VAL A 86 38.99 -3.98 10.41
C VAL A 86 39.45 -3.10 9.24
N ASP A 87 40.75 -3.13 8.96
CA ASP A 87 41.48 -2.30 7.98
C ASP A 87 41.08 -2.47 6.48
N GLY A 88 39.97 -3.17 6.19
CA GLY A 88 39.41 -3.36 4.84
C GLY A 88 37.95 -2.90 4.68
N SER A 89 37.45 -2.07 5.61
CA SER A 89 36.01 -1.84 5.80
C SER A 89 35.34 -0.86 4.83
N GLN A 90 36.05 0.03 4.12
CA GLN A 90 35.38 1.06 3.30
C GLN A 90 34.60 0.46 2.11
N GLU A 91 35.17 -0.55 1.44
CA GLU A 91 34.51 -1.24 0.32
C GLU A 91 33.32 -2.08 0.80
N HIS A 92 33.48 -2.81 1.91
CA HIS A 92 32.41 -3.61 2.52
C HIS A 92 31.24 -2.77 3.03
N VAL A 93 31.52 -1.59 3.58
CA VAL A 93 30.49 -0.63 4.02
C VAL A 93 29.75 -0.05 2.83
N GLN A 94 30.47 0.32 1.76
CA GLN A 94 29.84 0.83 0.54
C GLN A 94 28.96 -0.23 -0.12
N GLU A 95 29.41 -1.49 -0.12
CA GLU A 95 28.65 -2.63 -0.63
C GLU A 95 27.36 -2.85 0.18
N PHE A 96 27.47 -2.88 1.51
CA PHE A 96 26.31 -2.96 2.40
C PHE A 96 25.32 -1.82 2.18
N LEU A 97 25.82 -0.58 2.01
CA LEU A 97 24.98 0.58 1.72
C LEU A 97 24.27 0.45 0.36
N ASN A 98 24.90 -0.14 -0.66
CA ASN A 98 24.28 -0.39 -1.95
C ASN A 98 23.14 -1.41 -1.82
N TYR A 99 23.36 -2.52 -1.11
CA TYR A 99 22.31 -3.50 -0.80
C TYR A 99 21.17 -2.88 0.01
N PHE A 100 21.48 -2.06 1.02
CA PHE A 100 20.48 -1.38 1.83
C PHE A 100 19.63 -0.41 1.00
N LYS A 101 20.26 0.43 0.17
CA LYS A 101 19.54 1.35 -0.74
C LYS A 101 18.65 0.59 -1.71
N TYR A 102 19.15 -0.51 -2.26
CA TYR A 102 18.40 -1.38 -3.17
C TYR A 102 17.19 -2.03 -2.48
N ALA A 103 17.37 -2.57 -1.28
CA ALA A 103 16.28 -3.15 -0.49
C ALA A 103 15.23 -2.08 -0.14
N LEU A 104 15.69 -0.91 0.33
CA LEU A 104 14.83 0.21 0.68
C LEU A 104 14.04 0.72 -0.52
N TRP A 105 14.66 0.82 -1.69
CA TRP A 105 14.00 1.27 -2.92
C TRP A 105 12.83 0.37 -3.31
N TRP A 106 13.07 -0.94 -3.43
CA TRP A 106 12.03 -1.89 -3.83
C TRP A 106 10.94 -2.04 -2.77
N MET A 107 11.30 -2.08 -1.49
CA MET A 107 10.32 -2.08 -0.39
C MET A 107 9.49 -0.80 -0.37
N ALA A 108 10.09 0.38 -0.55
CA ALA A 108 9.37 1.66 -0.57
C ALA A 108 8.40 1.75 -1.74
N LEU A 109 8.80 1.31 -2.95
CA LEU A 109 7.90 1.18 -4.09
C LEU A 109 6.75 0.21 -3.80
N GLY A 110 7.04 -0.89 -3.11
CA GLY A 110 6.06 -1.85 -2.64
C GLY A 110 5.03 -1.24 -1.68
N VAL A 111 5.48 -0.46 -0.70
CA VAL A 111 4.60 0.25 0.26
C VAL A 111 3.76 1.30 -0.46
N ALA A 112 4.38 2.10 -1.33
CA ALA A 112 3.69 3.12 -2.13
C ALA A 112 2.60 2.51 -3.02
N SER A 113 2.80 1.26 -3.45
CA SER A 113 1.81 0.45 -4.17
C SER A 113 0.47 0.32 -3.45
N SER A 114 0.51 0.17 -2.14
CA SER A 114 -0.66 -0.11 -1.30
C SER A 114 -1.44 1.15 -0.92
N ILE A 115 -0.77 2.31 -0.91
CA ILE A 115 -1.29 3.55 -0.32
C ILE A 115 -2.28 4.29 -1.25
N GLY A 116 -2.29 4.05 -2.57
CA GLY A 116 -3.11 4.80 -3.53
C GLY A 116 -4.15 3.97 -4.32
N LEU A 117 -5.36 3.79 -3.77
CA LEU A 117 -6.49 2.98 -4.32
C LEU A 117 -6.35 1.47 -4.13
N GLY A 118 -5.36 1.04 -3.37
CA GLY A 118 -5.30 -0.31 -2.86
C GLY A 118 -5.06 -1.37 -3.92
N SER A 119 -4.91 -1.15 -5.23
CA SER A 119 -4.73 -2.28 -6.20
C SER A 119 -3.28 -2.75 -6.36
N GLY A 120 -2.31 -1.95 -5.94
CA GLY A 120 -0.88 -2.18 -6.15
C GLY A 120 -0.45 -2.27 -7.62
N LEU A 121 -1.35 -2.01 -8.56
CA LEU A 121 -1.11 -2.16 -9.98
C LEU A 121 -0.25 -1.02 -10.52
N HIS A 122 -0.35 0.19 -9.96
CA HIS A 122 0.33 1.37 -10.48
C HIS A 122 1.85 1.28 -10.36
N THR A 123 2.40 1.00 -9.17
CA THR A 123 3.87 0.89 -9.03
C THR A 123 4.42 -0.37 -9.70
N PHE A 124 3.62 -1.44 -9.75
CA PHE A 124 3.94 -2.63 -10.53
C PHE A 124 4.11 -2.27 -12.01
N VAL A 125 3.12 -1.65 -12.64
CA VAL A 125 3.14 -1.29 -14.07
C VAL A 125 4.19 -0.22 -14.38
N LEU A 126 4.53 0.66 -13.44
CA LEU A 126 5.48 1.76 -13.67
C LEU A 126 6.94 1.38 -13.45
N TYR A 127 7.22 0.47 -12.51
CA TYR A 127 8.60 0.18 -12.09
C TYR A 127 8.95 -1.31 -12.22
N LEU A 128 8.25 -2.19 -11.49
CA LEU A 128 8.62 -3.60 -11.42
C LEU A 128 8.39 -4.34 -12.76
N GLY A 129 7.23 -4.14 -13.38
CA GLY A 129 6.86 -4.72 -14.67
C GLY A 129 7.83 -4.32 -15.79
N PRO A 130 8.09 -3.01 -16.02
CA PRO A 130 9.07 -2.56 -16.99
C PRO A 130 10.49 -3.09 -16.72
N HIS A 131 10.91 -3.16 -15.45
CA HIS A 131 12.20 -3.76 -15.09
C HIS A 131 12.30 -5.23 -15.54
N ILE A 132 11.28 -6.04 -15.23
CA ILE A 132 11.22 -7.45 -15.63
C ILE A 132 11.19 -7.58 -17.15
N ALA A 133 10.40 -6.74 -17.83
CA ALA A 133 10.27 -6.73 -19.28
C ALA A 133 11.60 -6.38 -19.96
N PHE A 134 12.26 -5.29 -19.55
CA PHE A 134 13.56 -4.88 -20.12
C PHE A 134 14.63 -5.93 -19.92
N PHE A 135 14.69 -6.54 -18.73
CA PHE A 135 15.63 -7.63 -18.45
C PHE A 135 15.35 -8.83 -19.36
N THR A 136 14.09 -9.25 -19.48
CA THR A 136 13.69 -10.38 -20.33
C THR A 136 14.00 -10.12 -21.80
N ILE A 137 13.65 -8.94 -22.32
CA ILE A 137 13.93 -8.57 -23.72
C ILE A 137 15.43 -8.54 -23.99
N LYS A 138 16.23 -8.00 -23.06
CA LYS A 138 17.70 -7.99 -23.20
C LYS A 138 18.28 -9.41 -23.17
N ALA A 139 17.75 -10.27 -22.30
CA ALA A 139 18.14 -11.68 -22.23
C ALA A 139 17.86 -12.44 -23.53
N MET A 140 16.69 -12.19 -24.13
CA MET A 140 16.32 -12.79 -25.42
C MET A 140 17.17 -12.24 -26.57
N LYS A 141 17.45 -10.93 -26.60
CA LYS A 141 18.28 -10.29 -27.64
C LYS A 141 19.73 -10.73 -27.61
N CYS A 142 20.34 -10.79 -26.42
CA CYS A 142 21.76 -11.14 -26.28
C CYS A 142 21.98 -12.64 -26.05
N GLY A 143 20.92 -13.44 -25.88
CA GLY A 143 21.01 -14.88 -25.67
C GLY A 143 21.75 -15.31 -24.41
N ARG A 144 21.64 -14.54 -23.33
CA ARG A 144 22.32 -14.77 -22.04
C ARG A 144 21.57 -14.08 -20.91
N ILE A 145 22.02 -14.23 -19.66
CA ILE A 145 21.30 -13.70 -18.47
C ILE A 145 22.22 -13.00 -17.45
N ASP A 146 23.53 -13.11 -17.62
CA ASP A 146 24.60 -12.65 -16.76
C ASP A 146 25.05 -11.22 -17.12
N PHE A 147 24.09 -10.29 -17.20
CA PHE A 147 24.36 -8.88 -17.50
C PHE A 147 24.57 -8.02 -16.25
N LYS A 148 23.97 -8.43 -15.13
CA LYS A 148 24.01 -7.68 -13.88
C LYS A 148 25.40 -7.84 -13.26
N VAL A 149 26.08 -6.71 -13.04
CA VAL A 149 27.35 -6.69 -12.31
C VAL A 149 27.15 -7.12 -10.86
N ALA A 150 26.01 -6.73 -10.27
CA ALA A 150 25.60 -7.12 -8.93
C ALA A 150 24.06 -7.14 -8.84
N PRO A 151 23.47 -7.80 -7.82
CA PRO A 151 22.00 -7.85 -7.65
C PRO A 151 21.35 -6.46 -7.52
N TYR A 152 22.07 -5.46 -7.02
CA TYR A 152 21.58 -4.09 -6.88
C TYR A 152 21.68 -3.23 -8.15
N ASP A 153 22.26 -3.77 -9.24
CA ASP A 153 22.32 -3.10 -10.55
C ASP A 153 20.97 -3.15 -11.27
N THR A 154 20.02 -2.37 -10.73
CA THR A 154 18.64 -2.30 -11.19
C THR A 154 18.23 -0.86 -11.45
N ILE A 155 17.01 -0.69 -11.99
CA ILE A 155 16.38 0.63 -12.09
C ILE A 155 16.18 1.17 -10.67
N GLN A 156 16.82 2.31 -10.39
CA GLN A 156 16.72 3.04 -9.13
C GLN A 156 16.30 4.48 -9.41
N PHE A 157 15.97 5.23 -8.35
CA PHE A 157 15.67 6.65 -8.47
C PHE A 157 16.82 7.41 -9.13
N ASN A 158 16.56 8.04 -10.29
CA ASN A 158 17.53 8.79 -11.09
C ASN A 158 18.82 8.02 -11.49
N LYS A 159 18.80 6.69 -11.45
CA LYS A 159 19.92 5.86 -11.86
C LYS A 159 19.44 4.70 -12.73
N LYS A 160 19.95 4.64 -13.96
CA LYS A 160 19.70 3.54 -14.88
C LYS A 160 20.64 2.37 -14.57
N PRO A 161 20.21 1.13 -14.81
CA PRO A 161 21.08 -0.03 -14.66
C PRO A 161 22.15 -0.07 -15.75
N SER A 162 23.34 -0.56 -15.40
CA SER A 162 24.49 -0.55 -16.31
C SER A 162 24.30 -1.43 -17.54
N TRP A 163 23.48 -2.48 -17.43
CA TRP A 163 23.24 -3.44 -18.50
C TRP A 163 22.25 -2.97 -19.59
N LEU A 164 21.50 -1.91 -19.33
CA LEU A 164 20.45 -1.49 -20.25
C LEU A 164 21.01 -0.83 -21.52
N GLU A 165 22.06 -0.03 -21.38
CA GLU A 165 22.66 0.76 -22.47
C GLU A 165 23.81 0.05 -23.19
N LYS A 166 24.47 -0.93 -22.56
CA LYS A 166 25.58 -1.68 -23.18
C LYS A 166 25.13 -2.58 -24.32
N ASP A 167 25.91 -2.69 -25.39
CA ASP A 167 25.58 -3.57 -26.51
C ASP A 167 25.82 -5.05 -26.20
N CYS A 168 25.10 -5.95 -26.88
CA CYS A 168 25.21 -7.40 -26.64
C CYS A 168 26.64 -7.93 -26.89
N SER A 169 27.41 -7.27 -27.77
CA SER A 169 28.81 -7.60 -28.07
C SER A 169 29.75 -7.38 -26.88
N GLU A 170 29.45 -6.43 -25.99
CA GLU A 170 30.31 -6.09 -24.85
C GLU A 170 30.27 -7.14 -23.73
N PHE A 171 29.19 -7.91 -23.64
CA PHE A 171 29.06 -8.94 -22.60
C PHE A 171 29.83 -10.21 -22.96
N GLY A 172 30.02 -10.51 -24.26
CA GLY A 172 30.61 -11.75 -24.78
C GLY A 172 29.60 -12.68 -25.47
N SER A 173 30.04 -13.89 -25.82
CA SER A 173 29.24 -14.86 -26.60
C SER A 173 27.92 -15.27 -25.91
N PRO A 174 26.85 -15.57 -26.67
CA PRO A 174 25.58 -16.02 -26.11
C PRO A 174 25.75 -17.35 -25.37
N MET A 175 25.11 -17.48 -24.20
CA MET A 175 25.07 -18.72 -23.42
C MET A 175 24.03 -19.70 -23.95
N PHE A 176 22.98 -19.18 -24.57
CA PHE A 176 21.89 -19.97 -25.15
C PHE A 176 22.01 -19.93 -26.68
N SER A 177 22.23 -21.08 -27.29
CA SER A 177 22.37 -21.21 -28.74
C SER A 177 21.02 -21.10 -29.45
N SER A 178 20.94 -20.27 -30.50
CA SER A 178 19.83 -20.26 -31.45
C SER A 178 19.81 -21.56 -32.26
N SER A 179 18.65 -22.22 -32.34
CA SER A 179 18.41 -23.26 -33.34
C SER A 179 18.23 -22.60 -34.73
N PRO A 180 18.66 -23.21 -35.85
CA PRO A 180 18.56 -22.59 -37.17
C PRO A 180 17.08 -22.31 -37.50
N GLY A 181 16.71 -21.03 -37.63
CA GLY A 181 15.36 -20.60 -37.99
C GLY A 181 14.42 -20.21 -36.84
N SER A 182 14.88 -20.22 -35.58
CA SER A 182 14.09 -19.75 -34.42
C SER A 182 14.86 -18.74 -33.57
N LEU A 183 14.15 -17.73 -33.06
CA LEU A 183 14.68 -16.73 -32.12
C LEU A 183 15.31 -17.43 -30.89
N VAL A 184 16.39 -16.86 -30.35
CA VAL A 184 17.08 -17.39 -29.17
C VAL A 184 16.07 -17.57 -28.03
N ARG A 185 15.92 -18.80 -27.52
CA ARG A 185 14.94 -19.13 -26.49
C ARG A 185 15.63 -19.29 -25.14
N VAL A 186 15.52 -18.27 -24.30
CA VAL A 186 15.97 -18.35 -22.90
C VAL A 186 14.81 -18.91 -22.06
N SER A 187 15.07 -19.94 -21.25
CA SER A 187 14.04 -20.57 -20.43
C SER A 187 13.59 -19.67 -19.28
N LEU A 188 12.30 -19.66 -18.96
CA LEU A 188 11.73 -18.95 -17.81
C LEU A 188 12.49 -19.24 -16.51
N SER A 189 12.87 -20.50 -16.28
CA SER A 189 13.61 -20.93 -15.09
C SER A 189 14.99 -20.28 -14.95
N SER A 190 15.57 -19.78 -16.05
CA SER A 190 16.86 -19.10 -16.05
C SER A 190 16.71 -17.59 -15.82
N ILE A 191 15.60 -17.00 -16.27
CA ILE A 191 15.31 -15.56 -16.14
C ILE A 191 14.75 -15.25 -14.74
N LEU A 192 13.86 -16.10 -14.23
CA LEU A 192 13.13 -15.86 -13.00
C LEU A 192 14.04 -15.57 -11.78
N PRO A 193 15.10 -16.35 -11.50
CA PRO A 193 15.98 -16.09 -10.36
C PRO A 193 16.67 -14.72 -10.42
N GLN A 194 16.90 -14.18 -11.62
CA GLN A 194 17.59 -12.91 -11.81
C GLN A 194 16.74 -11.69 -11.44
N VAL A 195 15.41 -11.81 -11.50
CA VAL A 195 14.47 -10.71 -11.19
C VAL A 195 13.62 -10.96 -9.95
N GLN A 196 13.79 -12.12 -9.33
CA GLN A 196 12.98 -12.58 -8.20
C GLN A 196 13.20 -11.72 -6.96
N LEU A 197 14.43 -11.27 -6.72
CA LEU A 197 14.76 -10.58 -5.48
C LEU A 197 14.11 -9.18 -5.45
N GLU A 198 14.08 -8.48 -6.58
CA GLU A 198 13.35 -7.22 -6.77
C GLU A 198 11.84 -7.42 -6.56
N ALA A 199 11.29 -8.49 -7.14
CA ALA A 199 9.87 -8.81 -7.04
C ALA A 199 9.44 -9.15 -5.61
N VAL A 200 10.25 -9.93 -4.88
CA VAL A 200 10.01 -10.29 -3.48
C VAL A 200 10.12 -9.05 -2.59
N LEU A 201 11.17 -8.24 -2.72
CA LEU A 201 11.32 -7.00 -1.94
C LEU A 201 10.15 -6.04 -2.14
N TRP A 202 9.71 -5.88 -3.39
CA TRP A 202 8.51 -5.10 -3.71
C TRP A 202 7.26 -5.70 -3.06
N GLY A 203 7.08 -7.02 -3.13
CA GLY A 203 5.94 -7.69 -2.49
C GLY A 203 5.94 -7.63 -0.96
N ILE A 204 7.12 -7.65 -0.32
CA ILE A 204 7.28 -7.39 1.12
C ILE A 204 6.79 -5.98 1.43
N GLY A 205 7.20 -5.00 0.64
CA GLY A 205 6.72 -3.62 0.76
C GLY A 205 5.20 -3.53 0.63
N THR A 206 4.60 -4.22 -0.33
CA THR A 206 3.15 -4.25 -0.49
C THR A 206 2.44 -4.87 0.72
N ALA A 207 2.96 -5.98 1.25
CA ALA A 207 2.43 -6.60 2.48
C ALA A 207 2.47 -5.64 3.67
N LEU A 208 3.54 -4.85 3.83
CA LEU A 208 3.65 -3.83 4.87
C LEU A 208 2.66 -2.68 4.67
N GLY A 209 2.51 -2.22 3.42
CA GLY A 209 1.62 -1.11 3.08
C GLY A 209 0.14 -1.41 3.28
N GLU A 210 -0.26 -2.69 3.28
CA GLU A 210 -1.64 -3.12 3.48
C GLU A 210 -1.95 -3.54 4.94
N LEU A 211 -1.02 -3.35 5.88
CA LEU A 211 -1.27 -3.54 7.33
C LEU A 211 -2.27 -2.57 7.99
N PRO A 212 -2.45 -1.29 7.55
CA PRO A 212 -3.29 -0.34 8.27
C PRO A 212 -4.72 -0.80 8.59
N PRO A 213 -5.49 -1.44 7.67
CA PRO A 213 -6.85 -1.91 7.95
C PRO A 213 -6.92 -2.90 9.13
N TYR A 214 -5.90 -3.75 9.31
CA TYR A 214 -5.82 -4.68 10.44
C TYR A 214 -5.64 -3.95 11.78
N PHE A 215 -4.75 -2.95 11.84
CA PHE A 215 -4.52 -2.19 13.07
C PHE A 215 -5.70 -1.29 13.42
N ILE A 216 -6.31 -0.63 12.42
CA ILE A 216 -7.48 0.24 12.61
C ILE A 216 -8.65 -0.57 13.17
N SER A 217 -8.98 -1.71 12.55
CA SER A 217 -10.06 -2.57 13.02
C SER A 217 -9.79 -3.20 14.38
N ARG A 218 -8.54 -3.60 14.66
CA ARG A 218 -8.16 -4.12 15.97
C ARG A 218 -8.26 -3.05 17.07
N ALA A 219 -7.89 -1.81 16.77
CA ALA A 219 -8.04 -0.69 17.70
C ALA A 219 -9.53 -0.38 17.95
N ALA A 220 -10.36 -0.35 16.90
CA ALA A 220 -11.80 -0.15 17.04
C ALA A 220 -12.47 -1.19 17.94
N ARG A 221 -12.10 -2.46 17.78
CA ARG A 221 -12.55 -3.56 18.66
C ARG A 221 -12.18 -3.34 20.13
N LEU A 222 -10.95 -2.90 20.40
CA LEU A 222 -10.47 -2.66 21.76
C LEU A 222 -11.15 -1.44 22.40
N SER A 223 -11.57 -0.45 21.60
CA SER A 223 -12.28 0.74 22.06
C SER A 223 -13.77 0.52 22.32
N GLY A 224 -14.32 -0.67 22.02
CA GLY A 224 -15.74 -0.99 22.28
C GLY A 224 -16.74 -0.36 21.30
N ASN A 225 -16.28 0.35 20.27
CA ASN A 225 -17.16 0.80 19.19
C ASN A 225 -17.55 -0.41 18.33
N SER A 226 -18.82 -0.79 18.41
CA SER A 226 -19.42 -1.91 17.71
C SER A 226 -19.42 -1.72 16.19
N LEU A 227 -19.72 -2.81 15.49
CA LEU A 227 -19.73 -3.02 14.04
C LEU A 227 -20.35 -1.91 13.16
N ASP A 228 -21.16 -1.02 13.73
CA ASP A 228 -21.93 0.02 13.01
C ASP A 228 -21.05 1.16 12.47
N GLU A 229 -20.07 1.68 13.21
CA GLU A 229 -19.19 2.75 12.69
C GLU A 229 -18.23 2.26 11.59
N MET A 230 -17.99 0.95 11.52
CA MET A 230 -17.14 0.33 10.51
C MET A 230 -17.90 0.08 9.20
N GLU A 231 -19.23 0.00 9.25
CA GLU A 231 -20.07 -0.08 8.05
C GLU A 231 -19.95 1.19 7.22
N ASP A 232 -19.80 2.36 7.86
CA ASP A 232 -19.55 3.64 7.19
C ASP A 232 -18.16 3.70 6.53
N LEU A 233 -17.12 3.16 7.18
CA LEU A 233 -15.74 3.18 6.64
C LEU A 233 -15.57 2.26 5.43
N ALA A 234 -16.25 1.10 5.44
CA ALA A 234 -16.34 0.21 4.29
C ALA A 234 -17.25 0.79 3.20
N ALA A 235 -18.35 1.48 3.58
CA ALA A 235 -19.28 2.13 2.66
C ALA A 235 -18.61 3.25 1.84
N VAL A 236 -17.68 4.00 2.45
CA VAL A 236 -16.92 5.07 1.78
C VAL A 236 -16.03 4.53 0.65
N SER A 237 -15.54 3.29 0.75
CA SER A 237 -14.79 2.64 -0.33
C SER A 237 -15.69 2.13 -1.48
N THR A 238 -17.01 2.04 -1.26
CA THR A 238 -17.98 1.38 -2.15
C THR A 238 -18.96 2.33 -2.86
N LYS A 239 -18.60 3.59 -3.10
CA LYS A 239 -19.43 4.51 -3.91
C LYS A 239 -19.45 4.21 -5.43
N LYS A 240 -18.99 3.03 -5.89
CA LYS A 240 -19.04 2.64 -7.31
C LYS A 240 -19.57 1.21 -7.52
N ASP A 241 -20.58 1.13 -8.38
CA ASP A 241 -21.21 -0.02 -9.06
C ASP A 241 -21.85 -1.16 -8.24
N GLY A 242 -23.15 -1.40 -8.50
CA GLY A 242 -24.00 -2.36 -7.77
C GLY A 242 -23.56 -3.83 -7.84
N PHE A 243 -22.79 -4.22 -8.86
CA PHE A 243 -22.23 -5.59 -8.97
C PHE A 243 -21.16 -5.84 -7.89
N LEU A 244 -20.24 -4.88 -7.71
CA LEU A 244 -19.19 -4.96 -6.69
C LEU A 244 -19.77 -4.94 -5.27
N SER A 245 -20.81 -4.15 -5.04
CA SER A 245 -21.53 -4.11 -3.76
C SER A 245 -22.16 -5.47 -3.39
N SER A 246 -22.80 -6.15 -4.35
CA SER A 246 -23.42 -7.46 -4.09
C SER A 246 -22.40 -8.58 -3.86
N PHE A 247 -21.29 -8.57 -4.61
CA PHE A 247 -20.16 -9.47 -4.39
C PHE A 247 -19.51 -9.23 -3.02
N VAL A 248 -19.23 -7.99 -2.65
CA VAL A 248 -18.67 -7.64 -1.34
C VAL A 248 -19.62 -8.04 -0.20
N LYS A 249 -20.94 -7.83 -0.33
CA LYS A 249 -21.94 -8.28 0.67
C LYS A 249 -21.97 -9.81 0.80
N ARG A 250 -21.89 -10.53 -0.32
CA ARG A 250 -21.86 -12.00 -0.33
C ARG A 250 -20.56 -12.54 0.29
N THR A 251 -19.43 -11.93 -0.02
CA THR A 251 -18.14 -12.24 0.61
C THR A 251 -18.15 -11.89 2.08
N LYS A 252 -18.66 -10.72 2.50
CA LYS A 252 -18.83 -10.33 3.92
C LYS A 252 -19.64 -11.39 4.67
N ARG A 253 -20.80 -11.81 4.13
CA ARG A 253 -21.62 -12.88 4.73
C ARG A 253 -20.89 -14.22 4.79
N TRP A 254 -20.22 -14.63 3.72
CA TRP A 254 -19.45 -15.87 3.69
C TRP A 254 -18.32 -15.86 4.72
N LEU A 255 -17.57 -14.75 4.81
CA LEU A 255 -16.42 -14.58 5.70
C LEU A 255 -16.86 -14.41 7.16
N LEU A 256 -18.04 -13.85 7.42
CA LEU A 256 -18.67 -13.81 8.75
C LEU A 256 -19.13 -15.21 9.19
N CYS A 257 -19.80 -15.97 8.31
CA CYS A 257 -20.17 -17.35 8.58
C CYS A 257 -18.95 -18.28 8.74
N HIS A 258 -17.85 -17.98 8.03
CA HIS A 258 -16.60 -18.75 8.08
C HIS A 258 -15.58 -18.19 9.09
N SER A 259 -15.94 -17.13 9.83
CA SER A 259 -15.06 -16.42 10.77
C SER A 259 -14.52 -17.32 11.87
N GLN A 260 -15.36 -18.23 12.39
CA GLN A 260 -14.98 -19.19 13.43
C GLN A 260 -13.87 -20.16 12.98
N HIS A 261 -13.60 -20.25 11.67
CA HIS A 261 -12.58 -21.11 11.06
C HIS A 261 -11.51 -20.34 10.27
N MET A 262 -11.24 -19.07 10.61
CA MET A 262 -10.17 -18.28 9.99
C MET A 262 -8.77 -18.84 10.34
N ASN A 263 -8.40 -19.88 9.60
CA ASN A 263 -7.11 -20.53 9.66
C ASN A 263 -6.08 -19.80 8.81
N PHE A 264 -4.81 -20.11 9.04
CA PHE A 264 -3.69 -19.51 8.31
C PHE A 264 -3.88 -19.61 6.78
N LEU A 265 -4.36 -20.76 6.30
CA LEU A 265 -4.64 -21.01 4.88
C LEU A 265 -5.73 -20.11 4.31
N THR A 266 -6.79 -19.83 5.08
CA THR A 266 -7.87 -18.93 4.64
C THR A 266 -7.36 -17.51 4.48
N ILE A 267 -6.55 -17.04 5.43
CA ILE A 267 -5.91 -15.71 5.37
C ILE A 267 -4.94 -15.64 4.19
N LEU A 268 -4.16 -16.70 3.97
CA LEU A 268 -3.22 -16.80 2.86
C LEU A 268 -3.95 -16.75 1.50
N ALA A 269 -5.04 -17.49 1.36
CA ALA A 269 -5.86 -17.47 0.15
C ALA A 269 -6.43 -16.07 -0.11
N LEU A 270 -6.99 -15.42 0.91
CA LEU A 270 -7.51 -14.05 0.80
C LEU A 270 -6.40 -13.02 0.48
N ALA A 271 -5.19 -13.22 0.99
CA ALA A 271 -4.03 -12.38 0.69
C ALA A 271 -3.42 -12.61 -0.70
N SER A 272 -3.70 -13.75 -1.33
CA SER A 272 -3.20 -14.05 -2.67
C SER A 272 -4.08 -13.45 -3.78
N VAL A 273 -5.25 -12.93 -3.44
CA VAL A 273 -6.32 -12.49 -4.35
C VAL A 273 -6.34 -10.95 -4.46
N PRO A 274 -6.92 -10.35 -5.54
CA PRO A 274 -6.88 -8.90 -5.75
C PRO A 274 -7.37 -8.09 -4.57
N ASN A 275 -6.78 -6.91 -4.44
CA ASN A 275 -6.66 -6.21 -3.18
C ASN A 275 -7.96 -5.75 -2.47
N PRO A 276 -9.14 -5.55 -3.11
CA PRO A 276 -10.38 -5.29 -2.37
C PRO A 276 -10.76 -6.42 -1.39
N LEU A 277 -10.38 -7.66 -1.71
CA LEU A 277 -10.64 -8.82 -0.85
C LEU A 277 -9.65 -8.91 0.32
N PHE A 278 -8.42 -8.43 0.11
CA PHE A 278 -7.42 -8.38 1.16
C PHE A 278 -7.75 -7.33 2.22
N ASP A 279 -8.13 -6.12 1.81
CA ASP A 279 -8.47 -5.04 2.76
C ASP A 279 -9.62 -5.47 3.67
N LEU A 280 -10.63 -6.16 3.10
CA LEU A 280 -11.72 -6.78 3.87
C LEU A 280 -11.20 -7.85 4.83
N ALA A 281 -10.31 -8.73 4.38
CA ALA A 281 -9.69 -9.75 5.23
C ALA A 281 -8.90 -9.12 6.39
N GLY A 282 -8.17 -8.04 6.14
CA GLY A 282 -7.43 -7.29 7.16
C GLY A 282 -8.36 -6.71 8.23
N ILE A 283 -9.45 -6.06 7.81
CA ILE A 283 -10.49 -5.54 8.71
C ILE A 283 -11.07 -6.66 9.58
N MET A 284 -11.43 -7.79 8.95
CA MET A 284 -12.04 -8.90 9.67
C MET A 284 -11.04 -9.57 10.63
N CYS A 285 -9.79 -9.75 10.22
CA CYS A 285 -8.74 -10.30 11.09
C CYS A 285 -8.51 -9.43 12.34
N GLY A 286 -8.54 -8.10 12.20
CA GLY A 286 -8.42 -7.19 13.33
C GLY A 286 -9.65 -7.22 14.26
N GLN A 287 -10.86 -7.27 13.70
CA GLN A 287 -12.11 -7.41 14.47
C GLN A 287 -12.25 -8.75 15.20
N PHE A 288 -11.79 -9.85 14.60
CA PHE A 288 -11.81 -11.15 15.28
C PHE A 288 -10.62 -11.34 16.22
N GLY A 289 -9.69 -10.38 16.29
CA GLY A 289 -8.56 -10.43 17.20
C GLY A 289 -7.53 -11.50 16.86
N ILE A 290 -7.39 -11.85 15.59
CA ILE A 290 -6.40 -12.83 15.13
C ILE A 290 -5.00 -12.31 15.49
N PRO A 291 -4.07 -13.16 16.01
CA PRO A 291 -2.71 -12.74 16.31
C PRO A 291 -2.00 -12.11 15.11
N PHE A 292 -1.25 -11.03 15.36
CA PHE A 292 -0.59 -10.26 14.31
C PHE A 292 0.31 -11.14 13.44
N TRP A 293 1.14 -12.00 14.06
CA TRP A 293 2.06 -12.87 13.32
C TRP A 293 1.37 -13.87 12.39
N LYS A 294 0.21 -14.39 12.78
CA LYS A 294 -0.58 -15.31 11.95
C LYS A 294 -1.14 -14.59 10.71
N PHE A 295 -1.61 -13.36 10.89
CA PHE A 295 -2.06 -12.51 9.80
C PHE A 295 -0.89 -12.07 8.91
N PHE A 296 0.13 -11.44 9.49
CA PHE A 296 1.26 -10.88 8.77
C PHE A 296 2.02 -11.93 7.97
N LEU A 297 2.30 -13.12 8.52
CA LEU A 297 3.01 -14.17 7.79
C LEU A 297 2.18 -14.70 6.61
N ALA A 298 0.86 -14.87 6.80
CA ALA A 298 -0.03 -15.26 5.71
C ALA A 298 -0.09 -14.19 4.62
N THR A 299 -0.15 -12.90 4.99
CA THR A 299 -0.07 -11.78 4.06
C THR A 299 1.26 -11.73 3.33
N LEU A 300 2.37 -11.91 4.04
CA LEU A 300 3.72 -11.88 3.49
C LEU A 300 3.89 -12.97 2.44
N ILE A 301 3.50 -14.22 2.73
CA ILE A 301 3.58 -15.32 1.76
C ILE A 301 2.63 -15.08 0.58
N GLY A 302 1.39 -14.66 0.83
CA GLY A 302 0.42 -14.41 -0.23
C GLY A 302 0.85 -13.30 -1.20
N LYS A 303 1.44 -12.21 -0.68
CA LYS A 303 1.81 -11.04 -1.46
C LYS A 303 3.24 -11.11 -2.01
N ALA A 304 4.22 -11.44 -1.16
CA ALA A 304 5.63 -11.41 -1.53
C ALA A 304 6.11 -12.67 -2.25
N ILE A 305 5.38 -13.77 -2.14
CA ILE A 305 5.69 -15.03 -2.84
C ILE A 305 4.61 -15.28 -3.90
N ILE A 306 3.38 -15.59 -3.52
CA ILE A 306 2.38 -16.10 -4.47
C ILE A 306 2.02 -15.05 -5.53
N LYS A 307 1.52 -13.88 -5.12
CA LYS A 307 1.08 -12.81 -6.04
C LYS A 307 2.22 -12.32 -6.94
N THR A 308 3.37 -12.00 -6.36
CA THR A 308 4.55 -11.50 -7.10
C THR A 308 5.10 -12.51 -8.07
N HIS A 309 5.17 -13.80 -7.73
CA HIS A 309 5.64 -14.83 -8.66
C HIS A 309 4.68 -15.02 -9.83
N ILE A 310 3.36 -15.00 -9.58
CA ILE A 310 2.35 -15.04 -10.65
C ILE A 310 2.54 -13.84 -11.59
N GLN A 311 2.64 -12.63 -11.05
CA GLN A 311 2.83 -11.40 -11.83
C GLN A 311 4.16 -11.40 -12.62
N THR A 312 5.26 -11.85 -11.99
CA THR A 312 6.59 -11.89 -12.61
C THR A 312 6.64 -12.91 -13.74
N THR A 313 6.09 -14.12 -13.49
CA THR A 313 5.99 -15.18 -14.49
C THR A 313 5.16 -14.73 -15.68
N PHE A 314 4.05 -14.04 -15.44
CA PHE A 314 3.21 -13.50 -16.51
C PHE A 314 3.97 -12.50 -17.40
N ILE A 315 4.74 -11.56 -16.82
CA ILE A 315 5.52 -10.61 -17.62
C ILE A 315 6.66 -11.29 -18.38
N ILE A 316 7.43 -12.19 -17.74
CA ILE A 316 8.50 -12.92 -18.43
C ILE A 316 7.91 -13.74 -19.58
N SER A 317 6.79 -14.42 -19.34
CA SER A 317 6.10 -15.20 -20.35
C SER A 317 5.59 -14.31 -21.50
N LEU A 318 5.07 -13.11 -21.23
CA LEU A 318 4.66 -12.15 -22.28
C LEU A 318 5.82 -11.66 -23.16
N CYS A 319 6.97 -11.42 -22.54
CA CYS A 319 8.16 -10.90 -23.23
C CYS A 319 8.98 -12.01 -23.92
N ASN A 320 8.77 -13.26 -23.52
CA ASN A 320 9.33 -14.45 -24.16
C ASN A 320 8.29 -14.98 -25.15
N ASN A 321 8.68 -15.48 -26.32
CA ASN A 321 7.70 -16.09 -27.26
C ASN A 321 7.00 -17.34 -26.68
N GLN A 322 7.39 -17.76 -25.47
CA GLN A 322 6.87 -18.87 -24.71
C GLN A 322 5.41 -18.73 -24.26
N LEU A 323 4.88 -17.53 -23.94
CA LEU A 323 3.44 -17.39 -23.68
C LEU A 323 2.64 -17.64 -24.94
N LEU A 324 3.12 -17.15 -26.07
CA LEU A 324 2.40 -17.22 -27.33
C LEU A 324 2.26 -18.67 -27.79
N GLU A 325 3.35 -19.44 -27.73
CA GLU A 325 3.31 -20.88 -27.99
C GLU A 325 2.49 -21.67 -26.96
N TRP A 326 2.50 -21.29 -25.68
CA TRP A 326 1.67 -21.94 -24.66
C TRP A 326 0.18 -21.62 -24.85
N VAL A 327 -0.14 -20.38 -25.20
CA VAL A 327 -1.50 -19.94 -25.52
C VAL A 327 -2.01 -20.60 -26.80
N GLU A 328 -1.19 -20.67 -27.84
CA GLU A 328 -1.55 -21.31 -29.11
C GLU A 328 -1.71 -22.84 -28.96
N ASN A 329 -0.90 -23.52 -28.15
CA ASN A 329 -0.95 -24.98 -28.06
C ASN A 329 -1.90 -25.50 -26.95
N GLU A 330 -1.80 -24.97 -25.73
CA GLU A 330 -2.55 -25.49 -24.56
C GLU A 330 -3.86 -24.73 -24.32
N LEU A 331 -3.88 -23.40 -24.50
CA LEU A 331 -5.10 -22.61 -24.29
C LEU A 331 -6.15 -22.90 -25.36
N ILE A 332 -5.75 -23.13 -26.62
CA ILE A 332 -6.67 -23.58 -27.67
C ILE A 332 -7.30 -24.93 -27.30
N TRP A 333 -6.55 -25.88 -26.74
CA TRP A 333 -7.08 -27.19 -26.33
C TRP A 333 -8.04 -27.11 -25.12
N VAL A 334 -7.68 -26.36 -24.07
CA VAL A 334 -8.51 -26.21 -22.87
C VAL A 334 -9.79 -25.40 -23.15
N PHE A 335 -9.69 -24.35 -23.96
CA PHE A 335 -10.82 -23.44 -24.19
C PHE A 335 -11.70 -23.83 -25.38
N SER A 336 -11.25 -24.72 -26.28
CA SER A 336 -12.13 -25.38 -27.25
C SER A 336 -13.10 -26.37 -26.61
N ALA A 337 -12.82 -26.85 -25.40
CA ALA A 337 -13.72 -27.68 -24.61
C ALA A 337 -14.86 -26.90 -23.91
N VAL A 338 -14.80 -25.56 -23.86
CA VAL A 338 -15.81 -24.72 -23.20
C VAL A 338 -16.56 -23.89 -24.25
N PRO A 339 -17.83 -24.21 -24.58
CA PRO A 339 -18.61 -23.49 -25.58
C PRO A 339 -18.90 -22.06 -25.07
N GLY A 340 -18.23 -21.06 -25.65
CA GLY A 340 -18.44 -19.64 -25.32
C GLY A 340 -17.17 -18.81 -25.22
N LEU A 341 -16.03 -19.41 -24.86
CA LEU A 341 -14.74 -18.70 -24.81
C LEU A 341 -13.92 -18.76 -26.10
N SER A 342 -14.24 -19.70 -26.99
CA SER A 342 -13.60 -19.87 -28.30
C SER A 342 -13.72 -18.65 -29.22
N SER A 343 -14.76 -17.81 -29.05
CA SER A 343 -14.94 -16.57 -29.81
C SER A 343 -14.08 -15.40 -29.29
N VAL A 344 -13.76 -15.41 -27.99
CA VAL A 344 -12.98 -14.35 -27.32
C VAL A 344 -11.47 -14.60 -27.45
N LEU A 345 -11.08 -15.86 -27.53
CA LEU A 345 -9.71 -16.34 -27.62
C LEU A 345 -8.87 -15.70 -28.75
N PRO A 346 -9.30 -15.70 -30.03
CA PRO A 346 -8.53 -15.07 -31.11
C PRO A 346 -8.38 -13.55 -30.91
N THR A 347 -9.36 -12.90 -30.26
CA THR A 347 -9.27 -11.47 -29.93
C THR A 347 -8.23 -11.20 -28.83
N ILE A 348 -8.12 -12.09 -27.84
CA ILE A 348 -7.11 -12.01 -26.78
C ILE A 348 -5.71 -12.25 -27.36
N ILE A 349 -5.56 -13.26 -28.22
CA ILE A 349 -4.30 -13.58 -28.91
C ILE A 349 -3.84 -12.39 -29.76
N ALA A 350 -4.72 -11.80 -30.57
CA ALA A 350 -4.39 -10.63 -31.37
C ALA A 350 -3.96 -9.44 -30.49
N LYS A 351 -4.64 -9.18 -29.36
CA LYS A 351 -4.24 -8.12 -28.42
C LYS A 351 -2.90 -8.40 -27.75
N LEU A 352 -2.62 -9.66 -27.41
CA LEU A 352 -1.33 -10.08 -26.86
C LEU A 352 -0.20 -9.83 -27.86
N HIS A 353 -0.38 -10.20 -29.13
CA HIS A 353 0.59 -9.89 -30.20
C HIS A 353 0.80 -8.38 -30.37
N MET A 354 -0.27 -7.59 -30.39
CA MET A 354 -0.15 -6.12 -30.50
C MET A 354 0.61 -5.51 -29.32
N VAL A 355 0.35 -6.00 -28.10
CA VAL A 355 1.07 -5.56 -26.91
C VAL A 355 2.54 -5.97 -27.00
N GLN A 356 2.81 -7.23 -27.36
CA GLN A 356 4.16 -7.76 -27.52
C GLN A 356 4.96 -6.97 -28.56
N GLU A 357 4.41 -6.74 -29.75
CA GLU A 357 5.04 -5.96 -30.81
C GLU A 357 5.33 -4.52 -30.34
N LYS A 358 4.40 -3.89 -29.62
CA LYS A 358 4.61 -2.56 -29.05
C LYS A 358 5.76 -2.50 -28.03
N TYR A 359 5.94 -3.57 -27.23
CA TYR A 359 7.04 -3.71 -26.27
C TYR A 359 8.39 -4.07 -26.93
N LEU A 360 8.38 -4.81 -28.06
CA LEU A 360 9.59 -5.22 -28.78
C LEU A 360 10.09 -4.15 -29.76
N SER A 361 9.18 -3.40 -30.37
CA SER A 361 9.46 -2.36 -31.38
C SER A 361 9.80 -0.99 -30.76
N THR A 362 9.65 -0.82 -29.44
CA THR A 362 10.24 0.34 -28.77
C THR A 362 11.75 0.09 -28.61
N PRO A 363 12.63 0.91 -29.20
CA PRO A 363 14.03 0.88 -28.82
C PRO A 363 14.08 1.06 -27.31
N VAL A 364 14.91 0.27 -26.62
CA VAL A 364 15.42 0.67 -25.31
C VAL A 364 15.85 2.13 -25.47
N PRO A 365 15.36 3.09 -24.66
CA PRO A 365 15.54 4.50 -24.94
C PRO A 365 17.02 4.87 -24.90
N SER A 366 17.69 4.72 -26.04
CA SER A 366 18.90 5.42 -26.42
C SER A 366 18.46 6.85 -26.66
N LEU A 367 18.86 7.75 -25.76
CA LEU A 367 18.81 9.20 -25.96
C LEU A 367 19.81 9.58 -27.06
N THR A 368 19.48 9.23 -28.30
CA THR A 368 20.05 9.80 -29.51
C THR A 368 18.90 10.04 -30.46
N LEU A 369 18.50 11.32 -30.54
CA LEU A 369 17.56 11.86 -31.53
C LEU A 369 17.92 11.35 -32.93
N PRO A 370 16.92 10.95 -33.75
CA PRO A 370 16.42 11.88 -34.78
C PRO A 370 14.88 11.96 -34.88
N GLU A 371 14.45 13.00 -35.57
CA GLU A 371 13.16 13.70 -35.52
C GLU A 371 11.90 12.92 -35.99
N GLY A 372 10.76 13.28 -35.37
CA GLY A 372 9.61 13.72 -36.16
C GLY A 372 8.48 12.72 -36.43
N LYS A 373 7.84 12.16 -35.39
CA LYS A 373 6.36 11.94 -35.29
C LYS A 373 5.97 10.93 -34.19
N ALA A 374 6.80 9.94 -33.89
CA ALA A 374 6.50 8.92 -32.86
C ALA A 374 6.58 9.46 -31.41
N GLN A 375 7.31 10.56 -31.22
CA GLN A 375 7.58 11.14 -29.90
C GLN A 375 6.37 11.93 -29.33
N TRP A 376 5.47 12.44 -30.18
CA TRP A 376 4.34 13.26 -29.72
C TRP A 376 3.28 12.46 -28.96
N TRP A 377 2.99 11.22 -29.39
CA TRP A 377 2.02 10.33 -28.73
C TRP A 377 2.56 9.71 -27.43
N ASN A 378 3.86 9.34 -27.39
CA ASN A 378 4.48 8.79 -26.19
C ASN A 378 4.74 9.86 -25.11
N LEU A 379 5.15 11.08 -25.49
CA LEU A 379 5.24 12.20 -24.55
C LEU A 379 3.86 12.62 -24.05
N SER A 380 2.84 12.69 -24.91
CA SER A 380 1.49 13.07 -24.50
C SER A 380 0.90 12.04 -23.53
N PHE A 381 0.92 10.74 -23.84
CA PHE A 381 0.40 9.72 -22.94
C PHE A 381 1.18 9.64 -21.63
N THR A 382 2.52 9.69 -21.67
CA THR A 382 3.34 9.65 -20.44
C THR A 382 3.12 10.90 -19.59
N THR A 383 3.00 12.08 -20.20
CA THR A 383 2.76 13.33 -19.49
C THR A 383 1.35 13.38 -18.91
N VAL A 384 0.34 12.96 -19.68
CA VAL A 384 -1.04 12.84 -19.21
C VAL A 384 -1.13 11.82 -18.07
N TRP A 385 -0.47 10.67 -18.21
CA TRP A 385 -0.43 9.64 -17.16
C TRP A 385 0.29 10.13 -15.91
N ASN A 386 1.43 10.80 -16.05
CA ASN A 386 2.15 11.42 -14.93
C ASN A 386 1.32 12.52 -14.28
N ALA A 387 0.56 13.32 -15.04
CA ALA A 387 -0.34 14.32 -14.51
C ALA A 387 -1.51 13.68 -13.73
N VAL A 388 -2.08 12.58 -14.24
CA VAL A 388 -3.11 11.81 -13.53
C VAL A 388 -2.56 11.24 -12.22
N ILE A 389 -1.35 10.67 -12.23
CA ILE A 389 -0.68 10.18 -11.03
C ILE A 389 -0.45 11.33 -10.04
N TRP A 390 0.08 12.46 -10.51
CA TRP A 390 0.37 13.61 -9.66
C TRP A 390 -0.91 14.18 -9.05
N LEU A 391 -2.00 14.26 -9.81
CA LEU A 391 -3.32 14.69 -9.33
C LEU A 391 -3.89 13.70 -8.30
N MET A 392 -3.72 12.39 -8.53
CA MET A 392 -4.10 11.36 -7.55
C MET A 392 -3.28 11.46 -6.26
N LEU A 393 -1.96 11.66 -6.35
CA LEU A 393 -1.06 11.83 -5.21
C LEU A 393 -1.38 13.10 -4.42
N MET A 394 -1.68 14.22 -5.11
CA MET A 394 -2.07 15.46 -4.46
C MET A 394 -3.44 15.34 -3.78
N ASN A 395 -4.40 14.65 -4.40
CA ASN A 395 -5.69 14.38 -3.77
C ASN A 395 -5.52 13.48 -2.53
N PHE A 396 -4.66 12.47 -2.62
CA PHE A 396 -4.33 11.61 -1.49
C PHE A 396 -3.65 12.38 -0.35
N PHE A 397 -2.68 13.24 -0.68
CA PHE A 397 -2.03 14.12 0.28
C PHE A 397 -3.02 15.07 0.95
N ALA A 398 -3.90 15.71 0.18
CA ALA A 398 -4.96 16.58 0.70
C ALA A 398 -5.89 15.82 1.66
N LYS A 399 -6.18 14.55 1.36
CA LYS A 399 -6.97 13.68 2.23
C LYS A 399 -6.23 13.34 3.53
N ILE A 400 -4.94 12.99 3.49
CA ILE A 400 -4.14 12.77 4.71
C ILE A 400 -4.16 14.00 5.62
N VAL A 401 -3.93 15.18 5.04
CA VAL A 401 -3.92 16.44 5.81
C VAL A 401 -5.28 16.68 6.44
N THR A 402 -6.36 16.49 5.67
CA THR A 402 -7.74 16.65 6.14
C THR A 402 -8.09 15.65 7.24
N ASP A 403 -7.88 14.36 7.02
CA ASP A 403 -8.20 13.29 7.98
C ASP A 403 -7.40 13.45 9.29
N THR A 404 -6.13 13.85 9.20
CA THR A 404 -5.29 14.11 10.38
C THR A 404 -5.76 15.33 11.17
N ALA A 405 -6.12 16.42 10.48
CA ALA A 405 -6.65 17.63 11.12
C ALA A 405 -8.01 17.37 11.78
N GLN A 406 -8.89 16.61 11.11
CA GLN A 406 -10.17 16.17 11.65
C GLN A 406 -10.00 15.28 12.88
N GLY A 407 -9.07 14.32 12.84
CA GLY A 407 -8.75 13.45 13.97
C GLY A 407 -8.29 14.24 15.20
N TYR A 408 -7.41 15.23 15.00
CA TYR A 408 -6.96 16.11 16.08
C TYR A 408 -8.11 16.95 16.68
N LEU A 409 -8.97 17.51 15.84
CA LEU A 409 -10.14 18.27 16.29
C LEU A 409 -11.11 17.38 17.10
N LYS A 410 -11.36 16.14 16.64
CA LYS A 410 -12.20 15.17 17.35
C LYS A 410 -11.63 14.84 18.74
N GLN A 411 -10.32 14.60 18.82
CA GLN A 411 -9.65 14.35 20.09
C GLN A 411 -9.76 15.54 21.05
N GLN A 412 -9.65 16.77 20.54
CA GLN A 412 -9.82 17.98 21.34
C GLN A 412 -11.26 18.13 21.86
N GLN A 413 -12.26 17.83 21.03
CA GLN A 413 -13.67 17.85 21.41
C GLN A 413 -13.97 16.81 22.50
N GLU A 414 -13.44 15.59 22.38
CA GLU A 414 -13.60 14.54 23.41
C GLU A 414 -12.96 14.93 24.75
N LEU A 415 -11.78 15.56 24.74
CA LEU A 415 -11.13 16.07 25.95
C LEU A 415 -11.94 17.20 26.60
N GLN A 416 -12.49 18.12 25.80
CA GLN A 416 -13.35 19.18 26.33
C GLN A 416 -14.65 18.64 26.92
N LEU A 417 -15.27 17.66 26.26
CA LEU A 417 -16.47 17.00 26.76
C LEU A 417 -16.19 16.27 28.08
N SER A 418 -15.10 15.51 28.15
CA SER A 418 -14.66 14.82 29.38
C SER A 418 -14.42 15.78 30.54
N ARG A 419 -13.80 16.94 30.28
CA ARG A 419 -13.63 18.00 31.28
C ARG A 419 -14.97 18.56 31.76
N LYS A 420 -15.91 18.85 30.85
CA LYS A 420 -17.25 19.33 31.21
C LYS A 420 -18.01 18.32 32.07
N LEU A 421 -17.94 17.03 31.72
CA LEU A 421 -18.52 15.94 32.50
C LEU A 421 -17.91 15.86 33.91
N SER A 422 -16.58 15.93 34.01
CA SER A 422 -15.88 15.93 35.31
C SER A 422 -16.22 17.15 36.17
N ALA A 423 -16.38 18.33 35.55
CA ALA A 423 -16.76 19.56 36.25
C ALA A 423 -18.23 19.54 36.71
N SER A 424 -19.11 18.89 35.95
CA SER A 424 -20.51 18.68 36.33
C SER A 424 -20.62 17.71 37.52
N ALA A 425 -19.84 16.63 37.51
CA ALA A 425 -19.79 15.65 38.60
C ALA A 425 -19.24 16.20 39.92
N TYR A 426 -18.43 17.27 39.87
CA TYR A 426 -17.79 17.86 41.04
C TYR A 426 -18.55 19.05 41.65
N LYS A 427 -19.74 19.43 41.15
CA LYS A 427 -20.58 20.42 41.86
C LYS A 427 -21.08 19.78 43.16
N PRO A 428 -20.62 20.20 44.35
CA PRO A 428 -21.19 19.72 45.59
C PRO A 428 -22.59 20.31 45.71
N ASN A 429 -23.56 19.51 46.15
CA ASN A 429 -24.86 20.00 46.62
C ASN A 429 -24.65 20.94 47.83
N GLY A 430 -24.33 22.19 47.56
CA GLY A 430 -24.20 23.25 48.56
C GLY A 430 -25.52 23.99 48.70
N GLY A 431 -26.23 23.74 49.80
CA GLY A 431 -27.38 24.57 50.19
C GLY A 431 -28.43 23.91 51.08
N LEU A 432 -28.04 23.10 52.08
CA LEU A 432 -28.97 22.74 53.15
C LEU A 432 -29.22 24.00 54.02
N LYS A 433 -30.35 24.67 53.80
CA LYS A 433 -30.86 25.72 54.69
C LYS A 433 -31.06 25.13 56.09
N SER A 434 -30.24 25.53 57.05
CA SER A 434 -30.53 25.32 58.47
C SER A 434 -31.72 26.19 58.88
N LYS A 435 -32.90 25.57 58.99
CA LYS A 435 -33.99 26.05 59.85
C LYS A 435 -33.96 25.22 61.13
N SER A 436 -33.66 25.86 62.25
CA SER A 436 -34.04 25.43 63.61
C SER A 436 -34.18 26.74 64.41
N THR A 437 -35.41 27.19 64.64
CA THR A 437 -36.08 27.24 65.97
C THR A 437 -35.35 28.13 66.97
#